data_AF-A0A7S0BTP4-F1
#
_entry.id   AF-A0A7S0BTP4-F1
#
_cell.length_a   1.000
_cell.length_b   1.000
_cell.length_c   1.000
_cell.angle_alpha   90.00
_cell.angle_beta   90.00
_cell.angle_gamma   90.00
#
_symmetry.space_group_name_H-M   'P 1'
#
loop_
_entity.id
_entity.type
_entity.pdbx_description
1 polymer ?
#
loop_
_entity_poly.entity_id
_entity_poly.type
_entity_poly.pdbx_seq_one_letter_code
_entity_poly.pdbx_strand_id
1 'polypeptide(L)'
;MTADVMDLEPDWEPGDHRFIALLPDSYRELVRDEAREQLVALRVLANRVGESEADSPACNDSYTRQPEVDLAAFEKGLSRYLDVKYRLGKSDIELFVKTCFRGILTDDLDLVLRAKLSRTVSRMLGKRDCCLPDGLPWRKVRDLIVRVHIDCADGGAYIGKDIRDAHCRNLVPLLRKCRNFLQPDDSAERIWNELGVDIDPTRSMICFEPLLLLCQVLPTRGESWTGWLPQAARTWQMLETSSDWDSVWLGMFARLAKNQPLAVDWTPYLSIVYERIPSSFRLPL
;
A
#
# COMPACT_ATOMS: atom_id res chain seq x y z
N MET A 1 -22.51 51.78 -4.07
CA MET A 1 -23.13 50.46 -4.32
C MET A 1 -22.01 49.55 -4.81
N THR A 2 -21.31 48.92 -3.85
CA THR A 2 -21.39 47.47 -3.52
C THR A 2 -20.66 46.64 -4.58
N ALA A 3 -19.59 45.89 -4.30
CA ALA A 3 -18.93 45.57 -3.05
C ALA A 3 -17.48 45.17 -3.38
N ASP A 4 -16.54 45.56 -2.50
CA ASP A 4 -15.23 44.92 -2.38
C ASP A 4 -15.44 43.41 -2.23
N VAL A 5 -14.96 42.64 -3.22
CA VAL A 5 -14.61 41.25 -2.99
C VAL A 5 -13.29 41.29 -2.22
N MET A 6 -13.39 41.53 -0.91
CA MET A 6 -12.29 41.30 0.00
C MET A 6 -11.94 39.81 -0.08
N ASP A 7 -10.76 39.54 -0.63
CA ASP A 7 -9.99 38.32 -0.40
C ASP A 7 -9.82 38.13 1.11
N LEU A 8 -10.82 37.55 1.75
CA LEU A 8 -10.71 36.93 3.05
C LEU A 8 -10.27 35.48 2.81
N GLU A 9 -9.02 35.29 2.37
CA GLU A 9 -8.37 34.03 2.69
C GLU A 9 -8.21 34.00 4.21
N PRO A 10 -8.87 33.07 4.93
CA PRO A 10 -8.74 33.02 6.37
C PRO A 10 -7.28 32.71 6.70
N ASP A 11 -6.70 33.46 7.64
CA ASP A 11 -5.38 33.22 8.21
C ASP A 11 -5.30 31.78 8.74
N TRP A 12 -4.80 30.86 7.91
CA TRP A 12 -4.67 29.46 8.27
C TRP A 12 -3.52 29.32 9.28
N GLU A 13 -3.81 28.87 10.50
CA GLU A 13 -2.72 28.40 11.37
C GLU A 13 -2.03 27.19 10.70
N PRO A 14 -0.69 27.19 10.56
CA PRO A 14 0.01 26.15 9.84
C PRO A 14 -0.08 24.80 10.56
N GLY A 15 -1.06 23.98 10.20
CA GLY A 15 -1.09 22.59 10.64
C GLY A 15 -2.42 21.89 10.75
N ASP A 16 -3.51 22.61 10.93
CA ASP A 16 -4.82 21.98 11.13
C ASP A 16 -5.50 21.70 9.79
N HIS A 17 -6.29 20.62 9.75
CA HIS A 17 -7.08 20.32 8.56
C HIS A 17 -8.09 21.46 8.33
N ARG A 18 -8.33 21.83 7.06
CA ARG A 18 -9.20 22.97 6.68
C ARG A 18 -10.54 23.02 7.42
N PHE A 19 -11.14 21.85 7.70
CA PHE A 19 -12.43 21.77 8.38
C PHE A 19 -12.36 22.06 9.88
N ILE A 20 -11.24 21.75 10.54
CA ILE A 20 -11.01 22.08 11.95
C ILE A 20 -10.71 23.57 12.07
N ALA A 21 -9.95 24.13 11.12
CA ALA A 21 -9.65 25.56 11.08
C ALA A 21 -10.90 26.46 10.91
N LEU A 22 -11.96 25.94 10.31
CA LEU A 22 -13.25 26.65 10.12
C LEU A 22 -14.18 26.60 11.33
N LEU A 23 -13.84 25.86 12.39
CA LEU A 23 -14.67 25.80 13.60
C LEU A 23 -14.53 27.08 14.44
N PRO A 24 -15.55 27.47 15.21
CA PRO A 24 -15.42 28.54 16.18
C PRO A 24 -14.34 28.23 17.23
N ASP A 25 -13.67 29.25 17.75
CA ASP A 25 -12.49 29.11 18.62
C ASP A 25 -12.70 28.19 19.82
N SER A 26 -13.85 28.31 20.48
CA SER A 26 -14.23 27.45 21.60
C SER A 26 -14.31 25.96 21.22
N TYR A 27 -14.74 25.65 20.00
CA TYR A 27 -14.76 24.27 19.49
C TYR A 27 -13.38 23.84 19.00
N ARG A 28 -12.54 24.74 18.49
CA ARG A 28 -11.16 24.42 18.08
C ARG A 28 -10.34 23.93 19.27
N GLU A 29 -10.44 24.60 20.42
CA GLU A 29 -9.75 24.18 21.64
C GLU A 29 -10.24 22.82 22.13
N LEU A 30 -11.57 22.62 22.18
CA LEU A 30 -12.16 21.33 22.57
C LEU A 30 -11.68 20.17 21.67
N VAL A 31 -11.68 20.39 20.35
CA VAL A 31 -11.22 19.40 19.37
C VAL A 31 -9.72 19.10 19.54
N ARG A 32 -8.91 20.11 19.86
CA ARG A 32 -7.47 19.94 20.12
C ARG A 32 -7.23 19.11 21.38
N ASP A 33 -8.00 19.34 22.43
CA ASP A 33 -7.89 18.57 23.68
C ASP A 33 -8.35 17.12 23.49
N GLU A 34 -9.48 16.90 22.82
CA GLU A 34 -9.94 15.55 22.47
C GLU A 34 -8.89 14.82 21.59
N ALA A 35 -8.32 15.50 20.60
CA ALA A 35 -7.29 14.93 19.74
C ALA A 35 -6.02 14.55 20.53
N ARG A 36 -5.66 15.30 21.57
CA ARG A 36 -4.52 14.96 22.46
C ARG A 36 -4.83 13.73 23.30
N GLU A 37 -6.00 13.68 23.93
CA GLU A 37 -6.42 12.54 24.75
C GLU A 37 -6.47 11.24 23.93
N GLN A 38 -7.09 11.28 22.74
CA GLN A 38 -7.14 10.14 21.84
C GLN A 38 -5.75 9.71 21.38
N LEU A 39 -4.85 10.66 21.09
CA LEU A 39 -3.48 10.35 20.69
C LEU A 39 -2.69 9.65 21.80
N VAL A 40 -2.87 10.08 23.06
CA VAL A 40 -2.27 9.42 24.24
C VAL A 40 -2.78 7.99 24.36
N ALA A 41 -4.10 7.77 24.26
CA ALA A 41 -4.68 6.44 24.30
C ALA A 41 -4.15 5.52 23.18
N LEU A 42 -3.99 6.05 21.96
CA LEU A 42 -3.43 5.31 20.83
C LEU A 42 -1.97 4.92 21.06
N ARG A 43 -1.15 5.81 21.63
CA ARG A 43 0.24 5.51 22.00
C ARG A 43 0.34 4.40 23.04
N VAL A 44 -0.52 4.44 24.07
CA VAL A 44 -0.58 3.39 25.11
C VAL A 44 -0.91 2.03 24.49
N LEU A 45 -1.92 1.97 23.62
CA LEU A 45 -2.27 0.73 22.91
C LEU A 45 -1.14 0.25 22.00
N ALA A 46 -0.51 1.15 21.24
CA ALA A 46 0.61 0.81 20.37
C ALA A 46 1.81 0.23 21.13
N ASN A 47 2.10 0.76 22.33
CA ASN A 47 3.18 0.26 23.18
C ASN A 47 2.85 -1.11 23.79
N ARG A 48 1.61 -1.32 24.28
CA ARG A 48 1.16 -2.63 24.79
C ARG A 48 1.27 -3.74 23.75
N VAL A 49 0.88 -3.44 22.50
CA VAL A 49 1.05 -4.38 21.38
C VAL A 49 2.53 -4.70 21.14
N GLY A 50 3.45 -3.74 21.40
CA GLY A 50 4.88 -3.98 21.30
C GLY A 50 5.48 -4.77 22.46
N GLU A 51 4.98 -4.60 23.68
CA GLU A 51 5.48 -5.29 24.89
C GLU A 51 5.02 -6.76 24.93
N SER A 52 3.80 -7.05 24.50
CA SER A 52 3.21 -8.40 24.55
C SER A 52 3.98 -9.46 23.73
N GLU A 53 4.82 -9.07 22.77
CA GLU A 53 5.66 -10.00 22.00
C GLU A 53 7.00 -10.31 22.69
N ALA A 54 7.47 -9.45 23.60
CA ALA A 54 8.75 -9.66 24.28
C ALA A 54 8.68 -10.74 25.37
N ASP A 55 7.48 -11.03 25.89
CA ASP A 55 7.29 -11.80 27.13
C ASP A 55 6.55 -13.15 26.98
N SER A 56 6.19 -13.62 25.78
CA SER A 56 5.40 -14.86 25.67
C SER A 56 6.19 -16.10 25.20
N PRO A 57 6.46 -17.08 26.10
CA PRO A 57 6.57 -18.47 25.70
C PRO A 57 5.20 -18.99 25.25
N ALA A 58 5.19 -19.91 24.29
CA ALA A 58 4.01 -20.50 23.69
C ALA A 58 3.01 -21.03 24.73
N CYS A 59 2.00 -20.23 25.10
CA CYS A 59 0.87 -20.66 25.91
C CYS A 59 -0.39 -20.68 25.04
N ASN A 60 -0.94 -21.88 24.92
CA ASN A 60 -1.88 -22.30 23.90
C ASN A 60 -3.35 -22.11 24.34
N ASP A 61 -3.66 -21.02 25.06
CA ASP A 61 -5.00 -20.81 25.60
C ASP A 61 -5.84 -19.88 24.70
N SER A 62 -6.85 -20.48 24.07
CA SER A 62 -7.64 -19.94 22.96
C SER A 62 -8.59 -18.80 23.32
N TYR A 63 -8.63 -18.35 24.58
CA TYR A 63 -9.62 -17.39 25.08
C TYR A 63 -9.04 -16.01 25.45
N THR A 64 -7.72 -15.80 25.41
CA THR A 64 -7.09 -14.52 25.80
C THR A 64 -6.02 -14.08 24.81
N ARG A 65 -6.40 -13.81 23.56
CA ARG A 65 -5.56 -13.01 22.66
C ARG A 65 -5.67 -11.52 23.01
N GLN A 66 -5.30 -11.15 24.24
CA GLN A 66 -5.17 -9.75 24.65
C GLN A 66 -4.42 -8.88 23.62
N PRO A 67 -3.32 -9.33 22.98
CA PRO A 67 -2.69 -8.54 21.92
C PRO A 67 -3.60 -8.30 20.70
N GLU A 68 -4.44 -9.26 20.32
CA GLU A 68 -5.39 -9.10 19.21
C GLU A 68 -6.51 -8.12 19.57
N VAL A 69 -6.99 -8.17 20.81
CA VAL A 69 -7.97 -7.20 21.34
C VAL A 69 -7.39 -5.79 21.38
N ASP A 70 -6.16 -5.63 21.88
CA ASP A 70 -5.48 -4.35 21.94
C ASP A 70 -5.22 -3.79 20.53
N LEU A 71 -4.83 -4.65 19.59
CA LEU A 71 -4.63 -4.32 18.19
C LEU A 71 -5.93 -3.92 17.48
N ALA A 72 -7.04 -4.60 17.76
CA ALA A 72 -8.36 -4.24 17.25
C ALA A 72 -8.86 -2.90 17.80
N ALA A 73 -8.65 -2.65 19.11
CA ALA A 73 -8.96 -1.38 19.73
C ALA A 73 -8.11 -0.24 19.14
N PHE A 74 -6.81 -0.49 18.95
CA PHE A 74 -5.87 0.42 18.31
C PHE A 74 -6.31 0.76 16.88
N GLU A 75 -6.61 -0.24 16.05
CA GLU A 75 -7.07 -0.05 14.67
C GLU A 75 -8.33 0.82 14.62
N LYS A 76 -9.33 0.48 15.44
CA LYS A 76 -10.60 1.20 15.49
C LYS A 76 -10.41 2.66 15.93
N GLY A 77 -9.58 2.89 16.95
CA GLY A 77 -9.25 4.24 17.41
C GLY A 77 -8.52 5.03 16.34
N LEU A 78 -7.51 4.44 15.70
CA LEU A 78 -6.71 5.08 14.67
C LEU A 78 -7.53 5.40 13.42
N SER A 79 -8.41 4.49 12.97
CA SER A 79 -9.29 4.75 11.84
C SER A 79 -10.17 5.98 12.12
N ARG A 80 -10.78 6.06 13.31
CA ARG A 80 -11.60 7.22 13.72
C ARG A 80 -10.79 8.50 13.78
N TYR A 81 -9.59 8.44 14.38
CA TYR A 81 -8.66 9.57 14.43
C TYR A 81 -8.35 10.12 13.03
N LEU A 82 -8.16 9.24 12.06
CA LEU A 82 -7.94 9.59 10.65
C LEU A 82 -9.21 10.04 9.92
N ASP A 83 -10.40 9.66 10.38
CA ASP A 83 -11.68 10.10 9.82
C ASP A 83 -12.00 11.54 10.20
N VAL A 84 -11.76 11.91 11.46
CA VAL A 84 -11.90 13.29 11.96
C VAL A 84 -10.79 14.22 11.43
N LYS A 85 -9.79 13.67 10.72
CA LYS A 85 -8.67 14.41 10.11
C LYS A 85 -7.74 15.05 11.13
N TYR A 86 -7.63 14.46 12.31
CA TYR A 86 -6.63 14.86 13.29
C TYR A 86 -5.22 14.68 12.74
N ARG A 87 -4.35 15.61 13.13
CA ARG A 87 -2.96 15.64 12.71
C ARG A 87 -2.18 14.57 13.47
N LEU A 88 -1.34 13.83 12.75
CA LEU A 88 -0.37 12.92 13.35
C LEU A 88 1.02 13.54 13.26
N GLY A 89 1.78 13.49 14.35
CA GLY A 89 3.20 13.82 14.35
C GLY A 89 4.01 12.79 13.56
N LYS A 90 5.22 13.16 13.11
CA LYS A 90 6.10 12.25 12.36
C LYS A 90 6.45 10.99 13.16
N SER A 91 6.79 11.16 14.44
CA SER A 91 7.08 10.05 15.37
C SER A 91 5.88 9.12 15.57
N ASP A 92 4.67 9.69 15.62
CA ASP A 92 3.43 8.91 15.78
C ASP A 92 3.11 8.13 14.51
N ILE A 93 3.32 8.73 13.33
CA ILE A 93 3.16 8.04 12.06
C ILE A 93 4.07 6.82 12.01
N GLU A 94 5.34 6.98 12.35
CA GLU A 94 6.30 5.89 12.36
C GLU A 94 5.89 4.77 13.34
N LEU A 95 5.59 5.13 14.60
CA LEU A 95 5.14 4.18 15.62
C LEU A 95 3.91 3.40 15.14
N PHE A 96 2.88 4.10 14.67
CA PHE A 96 1.62 3.48 14.29
C PHE A 96 1.74 2.65 13.01
N VAL A 97 2.57 3.06 12.04
CA VAL A 97 2.89 2.23 10.88
C VAL A 97 3.58 0.94 11.34
N LYS A 98 4.59 1.03 12.20
CA LYS A 98 5.29 -0.14 12.76
C LYS A 98 4.32 -1.07 13.50
N THR A 99 3.45 -0.53 14.34
CA THR A 99 2.40 -1.31 15.04
C THR A 99 1.44 -1.99 14.07
N CYS A 100 0.95 -1.29 13.04
CA CYS A 100 0.09 -1.91 12.02
C CYS A 100 0.80 -3.04 11.28
N PHE A 101 2.06 -2.85 10.87
CA PHE A 101 2.82 -3.89 10.17
C PHE A 101 3.10 -5.11 11.05
N ARG A 102 3.35 -4.93 12.36
CA ARG A 102 3.45 -6.06 13.30
C ARG A 102 2.18 -6.91 13.24
N GLY A 103 1.02 -6.27 13.45
CA GLY A 103 -0.26 -6.95 13.38
C GLY A 103 -0.52 -7.63 12.03
N ILE A 104 -0.32 -6.92 10.92
CA ILE A 104 -0.56 -7.46 9.57
C ILE A 104 0.24 -8.74 9.32
N LEU A 105 1.48 -8.78 9.82
CA LEU A 105 2.45 -9.85 9.57
C LEU A 105 2.42 -10.97 10.63
N THR A 106 1.57 -10.89 11.65
CA THR A 106 1.33 -12.00 12.58
C THR A 106 0.65 -13.16 11.84
N ASP A 107 1.18 -14.38 11.92
CA ASP A 107 0.73 -15.52 11.11
C ASP A 107 -0.75 -15.91 11.37
N ASP A 108 -1.22 -15.84 12.62
CA ASP A 108 -2.57 -16.27 13.01
C ASP A 108 -3.59 -15.14 13.23
N LEU A 109 -3.31 -13.93 12.73
CA LEU A 109 -4.24 -12.81 12.84
C LEU A 109 -5.52 -13.08 12.03
N ASP A 110 -6.67 -12.73 12.61
CA ASP A 110 -7.94 -12.69 11.90
C ASP A 110 -7.84 -11.86 10.60
N LEU A 111 -8.36 -12.42 9.50
CA LEU A 111 -8.28 -11.79 8.18
C LEU A 111 -9.06 -10.48 8.11
N VAL A 112 -10.15 -10.35 8.86
CA VAL A 112 -10.94 -9.10 8.88
C VAL A 112 -10.14 -8.00 9.57
N LEU A 113 -9.52 -8.29 10.71
CA LEU A 113 -8.64 -7.34 11.39
C LEU A 113 -7.42 -6.99 10.54
N ARG A 114 -6.76 -7.98 9.94
CA ARG A 114 -5.63 -7.77 9.00
C ARG A 114 -6.02 -6.86 7.83
N ALA A 115 -7.21 -7.06 7.26
CA ALA A 115 -7.74 -6.22 6.19
C ALA A 115 -7.97 -4.77 6.64
N LYS A 116 -8.53 -4.58 7.84
CA LYS A 116 -8.75 -3.25 8.43
C LYS A 116 -7.45 -2.52 8.72
N LEU A 117 -6.47 -3.18 9.36
CA LEU A 117 -5.13 -2.64 9.57
C LEU A 117 -4.48 -2.21 8.25
N SER A 118 -4.57 -3.06 7.23
CA SER A 118 -4.01 -2.78 5.90
C SER A 118 -4.63 -1.55 5.24
N ARG A 119 -5.95 -1.38 5.38
CA ARG A 119 -6.66 -0.17 4.94
C ARG A 119 -6.19 1.07 5.71
N THR A 120 -6.12 0.95 7.04
CA THR A 120 -5.78 2.06 7.95
C THR A 120 -4.35 2.54 7.72
N VAL A 121 -3.36 1.64 7.64
CA VAL A 121 -1.97 2.01 7.34
C VAL A 121 -1.82 2.56 5.92
N SER A 122 -2.55 2.05 4.92
CA SER A 122 -2.53 2.59 3.56
C SER A 122 -2.97 4.05 3.49
N ARG A 123 -3.91 4.47 4.36
CA ARG A 123 -4.32 5.88 4.49
C ARG A 123 -3.19 6.74 5.05
N MET A 124 -2.41 6.23 5.98
CA MET A 124 -1.26 6.94 6.57
C MET A 124 -0.12 7.10 5.56
N LEU A 125 0.25 6.03 4.86
CA LEU A 125 1.27 6.03 3.80
C LEU A 125 0.90 6.93 2.62
N GLY A 126 -0.37 7.31 2.49
CA GLY A 126 -0.85 8.25 1.48
C GLY A 126 -0.71 9.73 1.87
N LYS A 127 -0.39 10.05 3.12
CA LYS A 127 -0.22 11.44 3.57
C LYS A 127 1.12 11.99 3.07
N ARG A 128 1.14 13.26 2.65
CA ARG A 128 2.35 13.95 2.18
C ARG A 128 3.45 14.02 3.23
N ASP A 129 3.06 14.13 4.51
CA ASP A 129 3.98 14.25 5.63
C ASP A 129 4.52 12.91 6.14
N CYS A 130 4.09 11.79 5.51
CA CYS A 130 4.59 10.46 5.87
C CYS A 130 6.02 10.31 5.35
N CYS A 131 6.97 10.35 6.28
CA CYS A 131 8.36 10.03 6.06
C CYS A 131 8.75 8.95 7.07
N LEU A 132 9.22 7.82 6.58
CA LEU A 132 9.66 6.70 7.40
C LEU A 132 11.19 6.60 7.28
N PRO A 133 11.92 6.45 8.39
CA PRO A 133 13.38 6.29 8.34
C PRO A 133 13.78 4.95 7.72
N ASP A 134 12.98 3.91 7.97
CA ASP A 134 13.22 2.55 7.52
C ASP A 134 12.33 2.20 6.31
N GLY A 135 12.84 1.35 5.42
CA GLY A 135 12.04 0.80 4.33
C GLY A 135 11.01 -0.23 4.83
N LEU A 136 9.86 -0.29 4.15
CA LEU A 136 8.75 -1.17 4.51
C LEU A 136 8.99 -2.63 4.06
N PRO A 137 8.52 -3.63 4.83
CA PRO A 137 8.75 -5.05 4.57
C PRO A 137 7.82 -5.59 3.47
N TRP A 138 7.94 -5.05 2.25
CA TRP A 138 7.03 -5.35 1.15
C TRP A 138 7.05 -6.83 0.73
N ARG A 139 8.20 -7.53 0.84
CA ARG A 139 8.29 -8.97 0.56
C ARG A 139 7.39 -9.79 1.48
N LYS A 140 7.37 -9.48 2.78
CA LYS A 140 6.48 -10.16 3.73
C LYS A 140 4.99 -9.92 3.39
N VAL A 141 4.65 -8.71 2.92
CA VAL A 141 3.28 -8.42 2.44
C VAL A 141 2.95 -9.19 1.17
N ARG A 142 3.90 -9.30 0.23
CA ARG A 142 3.75 -10.13 -0.98
C ARG A 142 3.52 -11.58 -0.60
N ASP A 143 4.38 -12.16 0.23
CA ASP A 143 4.30 -13.57 0.63
C ASP A 143 2.96 -13.89 1.31
N LEU A 144 2.43 -12.94 2.09
CA LEU A 144 1.11 -13.04 2.70
C LEU A 144 -0.04 -12.99 1.67
N ILE A 145 0.08 -12.20 0.60
CA ILE A 145 -0.89 -12.19 -0.50
C ILE A 145 -0.87 -13.53 -1.24
N VAL A 146 0.32 -14.04 -1.56
CA VAL A 146 0.52 -15.33 -2.25
C VAL A 146 -0.09 -16.45 -1.41
N ARG A 147 0.32 -16.56 -0.14
CA ARG A 147 -0.17 -17.58 0.80
C ARG A 147 -1.69 -17.61 0.92
N VAL A 148 -2.33 -16.44 1.01
CA VAL A 148 -3.78 -16.35 1.29
C VAL A 148 -4.64 -16.42 0.02
N HIS A 149 -4.17 -15.90 -1.12
CA HIS A 149 -5.00 -15.73 -2.32
C HIS A 149 -4.61 -16.62 -3.49
N ILE A 150 -3.37 -17.12 -3.51
CA ILE A 150 -2.83 -17.94 -4.61
C ILE A 150 -2.74 -19.38 -4.13
N ASP A 151 -1.96 -19.64 -3.08
CA ASP A 151 -1.71 -20.99 -2.54
C ASP A 151 -2.95 -21.60 -1.85
N CYS A 152 -3.99 -20.80 -1.58
CA CYS A 152 -5.25 -21.27 -1.01
C CYS A 152 -5.94 -22.33 -1.91
N ALA A 153 -5.56 -22.44 -3.18
CA ALA A 153 -6.01 -23.50 -4.08
C ALA A 153 -5.56 -24.90 -3.64
N ASP A 154 -4.50 -25.02 -2.81
CA ASP A 154 -3.87 -26.29 -2.43
C ASP A 154 -4.44 -26.92 -1.14
N GLY A 155 -5.70 -26.65 -0.81
CA GLY A 155 -6.39 -27.26 0.33
C GLY A 155 -6.30 -26.50 1.66
N GLY A 156 -6.07 -25.19 1.59
CA GLY A 156 -6.15 -24.29 2.76
C GLY A 156 -7.55 -24.24 3.38
N ALA A 157 -7.64 -23.75 4.63
CA ALA A 157 -8.92 -23.57 5.32
C ALA A 157 -9.87 -22.68 4.49
N TYR A 158 -11.13 -23.09 4.36
CA TYR A 158 -12.12 -22.32 3.60
C TYR A 158 -12.32 -20.94 4.21
N ILE A 159 -12.02 -19.90 3.44
CA ILE A 159 -12.28 -18.51 3.80
C ILE A 159 -13.50 -18.04 3.02
N GLY A 160 -14.51 -17.50 3.72
CA GLY A 160 -15.68 -16.92 3.08
C GLY A 160 -15.28 -15.85 2.05
N LYS A 161 -15.90 -15.90 0.87
CA LYS A 161 -15.56 -15.04 -0.28
C LYS A 161 -15.44 -13.56 0.10
N ASP A 162 -16.39 -13.02 0.87
CA ASP A 162 -16.40 -11.59 1.23
C ASP A 162 -15.19 -11.19 2.10
N ILE A 163 -14.78 -12.06 3.02
CA ILE A 163 -13.60 -11.85 3.88
C ILE A 163 -12.34 -11.86 3.02
N ARG A 164 -12.22 -12.85 2.12
CA ARG A 164 -11.09 -12.95 1.20
C ARG A 164 -11.02 -11.73 0.27
N ASP A 165 -12.13 -11.32 -0.30
CA ASP A 165 -12.19 -10.15 -1.19
C ASP A 165 -11.86 -8.86 -0.44
N ALA A 166 -12.35 -8.69 0.80
CA ALA A 166 -11.97 -7.55 1.65
C ALA A 166 -10.47 -7.54 1.98
N HIS A 167 -9.90 -8.70 2.29
CA HIS A 167 -8.48 -8.87 2.55
C HIS A 167 -7.64 -8.48 1.32
N CYS A 168 -7.94 -9.06 0.15
CA CYS A 168 -7.26 -8.74 -1.11
C CYS A 168 -7.36 -7.25 -1.48
N ARG A 169 -8.58 -6.68 -1.41
CA ARG A 169 -8.85 -5.27 -1.73
C ARG A 169 -8.07 -4.28 -0.87
N ASN A 170 -7.62 -4.67 0.33
CA ASN A 170 -6.86 -3.79 1.22
C ASN A 170 -5.34 -4.07 1.20
N LEU A 171 -4.91 -5.33 1.05
CA LEU A 171 -3.48 -5.68 1.01
C LEU A 171 -2.82 -5.30 -0.32
N VAL A 172 -3.49 -5.48 -1.46
CA VAL A 172 -2.89 -5.16 -2.77
C VAL A 172 -2.58 -3.65 -2.90
N PRO A 173 -3.48 -2.72 -2.51
CA PRO A 173 -3.12 -1.30 -2.42
C PRO A 173 -2.00 -1.01 -1.42
N LEU A 174 -1.94 -1.73 -0.28
CA LEU A 174 -0.86 -1.58 0.67
C LEU A 174 0.49 -1.95 0.03
N LEU A 175 0.57 -3.09 -0.65
CA LEU A 175 1.76 -3.52 -1.37
C LEU A 175 2.23 -2.43 -2.38
N ARG A 176 1.29 -1.84 -3.14
CA ARG A 176 1.57 -0.71 -4.03
C ARG A 176 2.10 0.53 -3.31
N LYS A 177 1.65 0.78 -2.07
CA LYS A 177 2.12 1.91 -1.27
C LYS A 177 3.52 1.65 -0.73
N CYS A 178 3.84 0.41 -0.34
CA CYS A 178 5.17 0.01 0.11
C CYS A 178 6.27 0.32 -0.92
N ARG A 179 5.96 0.26 -2.21
CA ARG A 179 6.88 0.68 -3.28
C ARG A 179 7.46 2.10 -3.14
N ASN A 180 6.79 3.00 -2.43
CA ASN A 180 7.32 4.36 -2.21
C ASN A 180 8.27 4.44 -1.00
N PHE A 181 8.45 3.34 -0.27
CA PHE A 181 9.24 3.22 0.94
C PHE A 181 10.09 1.94 0.87
N LEU A 182 10.73 1.71 -0.28
CA LEU A 182 11.62 0.57 -0.46
C LEU A 182 12.90 0.75 0.35
N GLN A 183 13.53 -0.36 0.73
CA GLN A 183 14.82 -0.33 1.42
C GLN A 183 15.94 0.10 0.44
N PRO A 184 17.07 0.63 0.92
CA PRO A 184 18.16 1.05 0.02
C PRO A 184 18.70 -0.07 -0.88
N ASP A 185 18.62 -1.33 -0.45
CA ASP A 185 19.03 -2.52 -1.21
C ASP A 185 17.98 -2.99 -2.22
N ASP A 186 16.73 -2.50 -2.13
CA ASP A 186 15.63 -2.81 -3.05
C ASP A 186 15.71 -2.02 -4.35
N SER A 187 16.82 -2.20 -5.08
CA SER A 187 16.95 -1.65 -6.43
C SER A 187 15.92 -2.29 -7.36
N ALA A 188 15.51 -1.53 -8.38
CA ALA A 188 14.55 -2.03 -9.36
C ALA A 188 15.06 -3.25 -10.13
N GLU A 189 16.37 -3.28 -10.41
CA GLU A 189 17.03 -4.42 -11.04
C GLU A 189 16.96 -5.66 -10.13
N ARG A 190 17.19 -5.51 -8.83
CA ARG A 190 17.08 -6.62 -7.88
C ARG A 190 15.64 -7.15 -7.82
N ILE A 191 14.65 -6.26 -7.75
CA ILE A 191 13.22 -6.64 -7.77
C ILE A 191 12.87 -7.33 -9.10
N TRP A 192 13.37 -6.84 -10.22
CA TRP A 192 13.19 -7.46 -11.52
C TRP A 192 13.83 -8.85 -11.58
N ASN A 193 15.05 -9.02 -11.08
CA ASN A 193 15.73 -10.31 -11.05
C ASN A 193 15.06 -11.30 -10.08
N GLU A 194 14.33 -10.80 -9.08
CA GLU A 194 13.59 -11.63 -8.13
C GLU A 194 12.24 -12.12 -8.67
N LEU A 195 11.56 -11.35 -9.53
CA LEU A 195 10.19 -11.66 -9.97
C LEU A 195 10.04 -11.74 -11.50
N GLY A 196 10.75 -10.90 -12.24
CA GLY A 196 10.64 -10.78 -13.69
C GLY A 196 11.27 -11.95 -14.46
N VAL A 197 12.26 -12.62 -13.87
CA VAL A 197 12.93 -13.78 -14.49
C VAL A 197 12.01 -15.00 -14.62
N ASP A 198 11.00 -15.10 -13.76
CA ASP A 198 10.02 -16.19 -13.77
C ASP A 198 8.91 -15.96 -14.79
N ILE A 199 8.92 -14.83 -15.51
CA ILE A 199 7.98 -14.54 -16.60
C ILE A 199 8.51 -15.19 -17.89
N ASP A 200 8.16 -16.45 -18.07
CA ASP A 200 8.53 -17.28 -19.22
C ASP A 200 7.38 -17.37 -20.25
N PRO A 201 7.57 -16.87 -21.49
CA PRO A 201 6.58 -16.99 -22.55
C PRO A 201 6.14 -18.41 -22.87
N THR A 202 6.98 -19.42 -22.60
CA THR A 202 6.69 -20.82 -22.85
C THR A 202 5.84 -21.47 -21.75
N ARG A 203 5.70 -20.81 -20.59
CA ARG A 203 4.97 -21.31 -19.40
C ARG A 203 3.86 -20.37 -18.97
N SER A 204 3.05 -19.92 -19.92
CA SER A 204 2.00 -18.89 -19.73
C SER A 204 1.09 -19.10 -18.51
N MET A 205 0.76 -20.36 -18.16
CA MET A 205 -0.09 -20.67 -17.01
C MET A 205 0.47 -20.24 -15.64
N ILE A 206 1.79 -20.11 -15.50
CA ILE A 206 2.46 -19.83 -14.20
C ILE A 206 3.01 -18.40 -14.17
N CYS A 207 3.10 -17.72 -15.31
CA CYS A 207 3.76 -16.42 -15.44
C CYS A 207 2.89 -15.23 -14.99
N PHE A 208 1.61 -15.44 -14.73
CA PHE A 208 0.68 -14.36 -14.41
C PHE A 208 0.90 -13.84 -13.00
N GLU A 209 1.17 -14.74 -12.05
CA GLU A 209 1.51 -14.38 -10.68
C GLU A 209 2.73 -13.45 -10.58
N PRO A 210 3.92 -13.81 -11.09
CA PRO A 210 5.10 -12.94 -10.97
C PRO A 210 4.88 -11.59 -11.65
N LEU A 211 4.19 -11.55 -12.79
CA LEU A 211 3.83 -10.30 -13.47
C LEU A 211 2.88 -9.43 -12.64
N LEU A 212 1.83 -10.02 -12.06
CA LEU A 212 0.88 -9.31 -11.22
C LEU A 212 1.55 -8.75 -9.96
N LEU A 213 2.46 -9.48 -9.34
CA LEU A 213 3.20 -9.02 -8.16
C LEU A 213 4.17 -7.90 -8.54
N LEU A 214 4.97 -8.12 -9.60
CA LEU A 214 5.94 -7.18 -10.12
C LEU A 214 5.30 -5.83 -10.45
N CYS A 215 4.12 -5.83 -11.08
CA CYS A 215 3.45 -4.58 -11.43
C CYS A 215 3.06 -3.74 -10.20
N GLN A 216 2.87 -4.35 -9.02
CA GLN A 216 2.60 -3.63 -7.77
C GLN A 216 3.87 -3.01 -7.17
N VAL A 217 5.00 -3.71 -7.22
CA VAL A 217 6.21 -3.36 -6.44
C VAL A 217 7.31 -2.68 -7.23
N LEU A 218 7.36 -2.83 -8.55
CA LEU A 218 8.47 -2.33 -9.36
C LEU A 218 8.54 -0.79 -9.35
N PRO A 219 9.60 -0.18 -8.78
CA PRO A 219 9.76 1.26 -8.71
C PRO A 219 9.95 1.88 -10.10
N THR A 220 9.50 3.12 -10.23
CA THR A 220 9.46 3.87 -11.51
C THR A 220 9.90 5.32 -11.34
N ARG A 221 10.52 5.65 -10.21
CA ARG A 221 11.01 7.00 -9.87
C ARG A 221 12.52 6.99 -9.68
N GLY A 222 13.19 8.12 -9.87
CA GLY A 222 14.65 8.18 -9.96
C GLY A 222 15.18 7.32 -11.11
N GLU A 223 16.38 6.78 -10.94
CA GLU A 223 17.10 5.96 -11.93
C GLU A 223 16.64 4.49 -11.97
N SER A 224 15.52 4.17 -11.30
CA SER A 224 15.01 2.81 -11.15
C SER A 224 14.59 2.10 -12.44
N TRP A 225 14.63 2.73 -13.61
CA TRP A 225 14.09 2.12 -14.85
C TRP A 225 15.15 1.48 -15.76
N THR A 226 16.41 1.89 -15.61
CA THR A 226 17.50 1.51 -16.54
C THR A 226 17.78 0.01 -16.53
N GLY A 227 17.65 -0.63 -15.37
CA GLY A 227 17.99 -2.06 -15.18
C GLY A 227 16.94 -3.06 -15.68
N TRP A 228 15.69 -2.64 -15.96
CA TRP A 228 14.60 -3.59 -16.25
C TRP A 228 13.79 -3.28 -17.51
N LEU A 229 13.72 -2.03 -17.97
CA LEU A 229 12.86 -1.65 -19.10
C LEU A 229 13.21 -2.41 -20.41
N PRO A 230 14.50 -2.51 -20.83
CA PRO A 230 14.85 -3.28 -22.03
C PRO A 230 14.48 -4.76 -21.93
N GLN A 231 14.68 -5.38 -20.76
CA GLN A 231 14.34 -6.77 -20.48
C GLN A 231 12.82 -6.95 -20.55
N ALA A 232 12.05 -6.08 -19.89
CA ALA A 232 10.60 -6.09 -19.90
C ALA A 232 10.01 -6.00 -21.29
N ALA A 233 10.49 -5.07 -22.12
CA ALA A 233 10.00 -4.91 -23.48
C ALA A 233 10.25 -6.18 -24.32
N ARG A 234 11.44 -6.79 -24.18
CA ARG A 234 11.75 -8.06 -24.86
C ARG A 234 10.86 -9.21 -24.39
N THR A 235 10.68 -9.37 -23.08
CA THR A 235 9.81 -10.40 -22.51
C THR A 235 8.37 -10.22 -22.99
N TRP A 236 7.84 -9.00 -22.98
CA TRP A 236 6.49 -8.73 -23.45
C TRP A 236 6.31 -8.99 -24.95
N GLN A 237 7.30 -8.65 -25.77
CA GLN A 237 7.27 -8.92 -27.21
C GLN A 237 7.19 -10.42 -27.53
N MET A 238 7.79 -11.27 -26.69
CA MET A 238 7.75 -12.73 -26.85
C MET A 238 6.43 -13.37 -26.41
N LEU A 239 5.61 -12.68 -25.61
CA LEU A 239 4.31 -13.19 -25.16
C LEU A 239 3.26 -13.10 -26.27
N GLU A 240 2.33 -14.05 -26.30
CA GLU A 240 1.16 -13.98 -27.18
C GLU A 240 0.30 -12.73 -26.86
N THR A 241 -0.38 -12.20 -27.88
CA THR A 241 -1.27 -11.05 -27.69
C THR A 241 -2.47 -11.45 -26.85
N SER A 242 -2.67 -10.78 -25.72
CA SER A 242 -3.80 -11.04 -24.83
C SER A 242 -4.13 -9.79 -24.04
N SER A 243 -5.40 -9.38 -24.08
CA SER A 243 -5.87 -8.16 -23.42
C SER A 243 -5.51 -8.12 -21.93
N ASP A 244 -5.48 -9.29 -21.28
CA ASP A 244 -5.24 -9.38 -19.85
C ASP A 244 -3.77 -9.12 -19.53
N TRP A 245 -2.85 -9.76 -20.26
CA TRP A 245 -1.40 -9.55 -20.12
C TRP A 245 -1.00 -8.14 -20.56
N ASP A 246 -1.49 -7.72 -21.72
CA ASP A 246 -1.17 -6.43 -22.33
C ASP A 246 -1.58 -5.29 -21.40
N SER A 247 -2.73 -5.40 -20.71
CA SER A 247 -3.17 -4.38 -19.75
C SER A 247 -2.21 -4.19 -18.57
N VAL A 248 -1.58 -5.26 -18.07
CA VAL A 248 -0.66 -5.20 -16.93
C VAL A 248 0.68 -4.58 -17.35
N TRP A 249 1.21 -4.99 -18.50
CA TRP A 249 2.43 -4.41 -19.08
C TRP A 249 2.25 -2.93 -19.42
N LEU A 250 1.17 -2.58 -20.12
CA LEU A 250 0.82 -1.19 -20.42
C LEU A 250 0.67 -0.36 -19.14
N GLY A 251 0.06 -0.91 -18.10
CA GLY A 251 -0.05 -0.24 -16.80
C GLY A 251 1.29 0.06 -16.14
N MET A 252 2.27 -0.85 -16.25
CA MET A 252 3.63 -0.63 -15.77
C MET A 252 4.36 0.45 -16.58
N PHE A 253 4.31 0.37 -17.91
CA PHE A 253 4.97 1.32 -18.80
C PHE A 253 4.34 2.71 -18.72
N ALA A 254 3.01 2.82 -18.69
CA ALA A 254 2.31 4.09 -18.51
C ALA A 254 2.68 4.75 -17.18
N ARG A 255 2.84 3.97 -16.11
CA ARG A 255 3.31 4.49 -14.83
C ARG A 255 4.74 5.02 -14.92
N LEU A 256 5.64 4.31 -15.61
CA LEU A 256 7.00 4.76 -15.83
C LEU A 256 7.02 6.06 -16.66
N ALA A 257 6.31 6.09 -17.79
CA ALA A 257 6.21 7.27 -18.64
C ALA A 257 5.68 8.49 -17.88
N LYS A 258 4.68 8.29 -17.01
CA LYS A 258 4.13 9.36 -16.16
C LYS A 258 5.13 9.87 -15.11
N ASN A 259 5.90 8.97 -14.52
CA ASN A 259 6.87 9.36 -13.48
C ASN A 259 8.17 9.91 -14.07
N GLN A 260 8.52 9.53 -15.30
CA GLN A 260 9.78 9.84 -15.97
C GLN A 260 9.57 10.30 -17.43
N PRO A 261 8.78 11.37 -17.67
CA PRO A 261 8.40 11.76 -19.04
C PRO A 261 9.58 12.21 -19.90
N LEU A 262 10.66 12.72 -19.30
CA LEU A 262 11.83 13.25 -20.00
C LEU A 262 13.08 12.36 -19.89
N ALA A 263 13.07 11.36 -18.99
CA ALA A 263 14.26 10.55 -18.74
C ALA A 263 14.33 9.29 -19.60
N VAL A 264 13.17 8.76 -20.03
CA VAL A 264 13.09 7.53 -20.83
C VAL A 264 12.87 7.90 -22.29
N ASP A 265 13.77 7.46 -23.18
CA ASP A 265 13.49 7.45 -24.61
C ASP A 265 12.53 6.30 -24.95
N TRP A 266 11.29 6.63 -25.25
CA TRP A 266 10.25 5.67 -25.61
C TRP A 266 10.29 5.24 -27.08
N THR A 267 11.00 5.98 -27.93
CA THR A 267 11.10 5.75 -29.38
C THR A 267 11.34 4.28 -29.76
N PRO A 268 12.32 3.56 -29.18
CA PRO A 268 12.56 2.15 -29.53
C PRO A 268 11.46 1.18 -29.08
N TYR A 269 10.56 1.60 -28.18
CA TYR A 269 9.49 0.75 -27.62
C TYR A 269 8.11 1.03 -28.23
N LEU A 270 7.96 2.12 -29.00
CA LEU A 270 6.65 2.54 -29.54
C LEU A 270 6.02 1.48 -30.43
N SER A 271 6.78 0.81 -31.29
CA SER A 271 6.25 -0.23 -32.17
C SER A 271 5.58 -1.37 -31.38
N ILE A 272 6.25 -1.85 -30.33
CA ILE A 272 5.74 -2.89 -29.43
C ILE A 272 4.44 -2.42 -28.76
N VAL A 273 4.41 -1.19 -28.25
CA VAL A 273 3.22 -0.63 -27.59
C VAL A 273 2.04 -0.51 -28.57
N TYR A 274 2.26 0.05 -29.75
CA TYR A 274 1.20 0.27 -30.73
C TYR A 274 0.67 -1.02 -31.35
N GLU A 275 1.48 -2.07 -31.49
CA GLU A 275 1.04 -3.38 -31.96
C GLU A 275 0.09 -4.06 -30.97
N ARG A 276 0.27 -3.82 -29.66
CA ARG A 276 -0.49 -4.46 -28.58
C ARG A 276 -1.76 -3.72 -28.18
N ILE A 277 -1.90 -2.44 -28.53
CA ILE A 277 -3.09 -1.66 -28.21
C ILE A 277 -4.37 -2.15 -28.93
N PRO A 278 -4.35 -2.49 -30.24
CA PRO A 278 -5.54 -2.94 -30.96
C PRO A 278 -6.24 -4.16 -30.34
N SER A 279 -5.49 -5.14 -29.82
CA SER A 279 -6.04 -6.33 -29.15
C SER A 279 -6.90 -5.97 -27.94
N SER A 280 -6.59 -4.84 -27.28
CA SER A 280 -7.30 -4.37 -26.09
C SER A 280 -8.67 -3.77 -26.40
N PHE A 281 -8.90 -3.28 -27.62
CA PHE A 281 -10.17 -2.67 -28.00
C PHE A 281 -11.26 -3.69 -28.37
N ARG A 282 -10.91 -4.98 -28.50
CA ARG A 282 -11.85 -6.08 -28.88
C ARG A 282 -12.74 -5.70 -30.07
N LEU A 283 -12.15 -5.03 -31.06
CA LEU A 283 -12.90 -4.57 -32.23
C LEU A 283 -13.37 -5.79 -33.04
N PRO A 284 -14.63 -5.83 -33.49
CA PRO A 284 -15.05 -6.82 -34.47
C PRO A 284 -14.26 -6.59 -35.76
N LEU A 285 -13.61 -7.66 -36.24
CA LEU A 285 -12.94 -7.69 -37.55
C LEU A 285 -13.98 -7.76 -38.68
#